data_AF-A0A850SG48-F1
#
_entry.id   AF-A0A850SG48-F1
#
_cell.length_a   1.000
_cell.length_b   1.000
_cell.length_c   1.000
_cell.angle_alpha   90.00
_cell.angle_beta   90.00
_cell.angle_gamma   90.00
#
_symmetry.space_group_name_H-M   'P 1'
#
loop_
_entity.id
_entity.type
_entity.pdbx_description
1 polymer ?
#
loop_
_entity_poly.entity_id
_entity_poly.type
_entity_poly.pdbx_seq_one_letter_code
_entity_poly.pdbx_strand_id
1 'polypeptide(L)'
;MAVKYTKLFRKECEGKFGLTRPIVKDAIAKPDREQRLESQGLTIVMYSKKLKRGDYVIISAHAEKEDLMIDLAFRVKERFVKDAKTDLPFPLMRALAYKLGLPIRVGEQESKFIYNEVIPVSGADIKKAVRIPNPEKHPLISAIWVRMLQNNMGALAQCALVFCIDAKKYRAWLRG
;
A
#
# COMPACT_ATOMS: atom_id res chain seq x y z
N MET A 1 -0.91 -14.19 18.00
CA MET A 1 -1.15 -13.09 17.05
C MET A 1 -2.47 -13.28 16.34
N ALA A 2 -3.46 -12.42 16.58
CA ALA A 2 -4.75 -12.50 15.88
C ALA A 2 -4.74 -11.62 14.61
N VAL A 3 -5.47 -12.05 13.57
CA VAL A 3 -5.62 -11.29 12.33
C VAL A 3 -6.89 -10.45 12.41
N LYS A 4 -6.75 -9.13 12.30
CA LYS A 4 -7.85 -8.16 12.37
C LYS A 4 -7.96 -7.40 11.05
N TYR A 5 -9.19 -7.10 10.63
CA TYR A 5 -9.47 -6.40 9.38
C TYR A 5 -9.93 -4.97 9.67
N THR A 6 -9.20 -3.99 9.12
CA THR A 6 -9.49 -2.57 9.28
C THR A 6 -10.81 -2.17 8.61
N LYS A 7 -11.36 -1.01 8.98
CA LYS A 7 -12.54 -0.43 8.29
C LYS A 7 -12.27 -0.20 6.81
N LEU A 8 -11.04 0.22 6.47
CA LEU A 8 -10.61 0.45 5.10
C LEU A 8 -10.67 -0.83 4.27
N PHE A 9 -10.11 -1.93 4.79
CA PHE A 9 -10.16 -3.24 4.15
C PHE A 9 -11.61 -3.68 3.86
N ARG A 10 -12.49 -3.61 4.86
CA ARG A 10 -13.89 -4.03 4.70
C ARG A 10 -14.61 -3.22 3.61
N LYS A 11 -14.42 -1.90 3.63
CA LYS A 11 -15.08 -0.98 2.70
C LYS A 11 -14.59 -1.16 1.26
N GLU A 12 -13.28 -1.26 1.06
CA GLU A 12 -12.68 -1.21 -0.27
C GLU A 12 -12.39 -2.61 -0.81
N CYS A 13 -11.70 -3.46 -0.05
CA CYS A 13 -11.26 -4.77 -0.51
C CYS A 13 -12.41 -5.79 -0.56
N GLU A 14 -13.19 -5.92 0.52
CA GLU A 14 -14.36 -6.81 0.53
C GLU A 14 -15.48 -6.21 -0.33
N GLY A 15 -15.83 -4.95 -0.06
CA GLY A 15 -17.00 -4.30 -0.68
C GLY A 15 -16.87 -3.98 -2.17
N LYS A 16 -15.65 -3.74 -2.69
CA LYS A 16 -15.48 -3.28 -4.08
C LYS A 16 -14.52 -4.14 -4.90
N PHE A 17 -13.52 -4.76 -4.30
CA PHE A 17 -12.50 -5.53 -5.02
C PHE A 17 -12.77 -7.05 -5.03
N GLY A 18 -13.76 -7.52 -4.27
CA GLY A 18 -14.10 -8.93 -4.19
C GLY A 18 -13.01 -9.78 -3.52
N LEU A 19 -12.21 -9.19 -2.64
CA LEU A 19 -11.18 -9.87 -1.86
C LEU A 19 -11.73 -10.25 -0.50
N THR A 20 -12.18 -11.49 -0.37
CA THR A 20 -12.83 -12.00 0.84
C THR A 20 -11.82 -12.39 1.91
N ARG A 21 -12.25 -12.42 3.18
CA ARG A 21 -11.39 -12.87 4.30
C ARG A 21 -10.77 -14.24 4.08
N PRO A 22 -11.49 -15.26 3.59
CA PRO A 22 -10.87 -16.57 3.32
C PRO A 22 -9.68 -16.49 2.37
N ILE A 23 -9.76 -15.70 1.30
CA ILE A 23 -8.64 -15.49 0.36
C ILE A 23 -7.46 -14.86 1.10
N VAL A 24 -7.72 -13.83 1.89
CA VAL A 24 -6.66 -13.12 2.64
C VAL A 24 -6.06 -13.98 3.74
N LYS A 25 -6.87 -14.75 4.48
CA LYS A 25 -6.38 -15.69 5.50
C LYS A 25 -5.49 -16.76 4.90
N ASP A 26 -5.92 -17.36 3.79
CA ASP A 26 -5.12 -18.37 3.09
C ASP A 26 -3.80 -17.79 2.56
N ALA A 27 -3.81 -16.54 2.07
CA ALA A 27 -2.63 -15.85 1.60
C ALA A 27 -1.64 -15.45 2.71
N ILE A 28 -2.12 -15.13 3.90
CA ILE A 28 -1.26 -14.85 5.06
C ILE A 28 -0.75 -16.15 5.70
N ALA A 29 -1.57 -17.20 5.73
CA ALA A 29 -1.19 -18.47 6.36
C ALA A 29 -0.16 -19.25 5.53
N LYS A 30 -0.23 -19.13 4.19
CA LYS A 30 0.66 -19.81 3.25
C LYS A 30 1.03 -18.87 2.10
N PRO A 31 1.79 -17.79 2.35
CA PRO A 31 2.22 -16.88 1.32
C PRO A 31 3.24 -17.56 0.40
N ASP A 32 3.29 -17.15 -0.87
CA ASP A 32 4.43 -17.51 -1.72
C ASP A 32 5.64 -16.65 -1.34
N ARG A 33 5.40 -15.36 -1.02
CA ARG A 33 6.41 -14.43 -0.50
C ARG A 33 5.85 -13.57 0.63
N GLU A 34 6.71 -13.29 1.59
CA GLU A 34 6.48 -12.33 2.67
C GLU A 34 7.66 -11.34 2.68
N GLN A 35 7.37 -10.06 2.90
CA GLN A 35 8.40 -9.06 3.17
C GLN A 35 7.96 -8.18 4.33
N ARG A 36 8.93 -7.87 5.20
CA ARG A 36 8.74 -7.00 6.36
C ARG A 36 9.55 -5.73 6.17
N LEU A 37 8.97 -4.63 6.61
CA LEU A 37 9.63 -3.35 6.72
C LEU A 37 9.45 -2.84 8.14
N GLU A 38 10.56 -2.71 8.85
CA GLU A 38 10.61 -2.05 10.15
C GLU A 38 11.01 -0.60 9.94
N SER A 39 10.14 0.32 10.33
CA SER A 39 10.40 1.75 10.21
C SER A 39 9.62 2.47 11.30
N GLN A 40 10.29 3.32 12.09
CA GLN A 40 9.61 4.23 13.04
C GLN A 40 8.87 3.54 14.19
N GLY A 41 9.26 2.31 14.55
CA GLY A 41 8.51 1.48 15.50
C GLY A 41 7.22 0.88 14.92
N LEU A 42 6.99 1.06 13.61
CA LEU A 42 5.95 0.38 12.85
C LEU A 42 6.59 -0.80 12.10
N THR A 43 5.94 -1.96 12.17
CA THR A 43 6.27 -3.11 11.33
C THR A 43 5.20 -3.25 10.27
N ILE A 44 5.53 -2.91 9.02
CA ILE A 44 4.67 -3.16 7.87
C ILE A 44 5.04 -4.53 7.32
N VAL A 45 4.03 -5.36 7.08
CA VAL A 45 4.20 -6.68 6.49
C VAL A 45 3.39 -6.73 5.21
N MET A 46 4.02 -7.15 4.12
CA MET A 46 3.32 -7.46 2.89
C MET A 46 3.47 -8.92 2.51
N TYR A 47 2.40 -9.47 1.95
CA TYR A 47 2.32 -10.84 1.48
C TYR A 47 1.96 -10.84 0.00
N SER A 48 2.52 -11.78 -0.75
CA SER A 48 2.00 -12.12 -2.08
C SER A 48 1.71 -13.61 -2.18
N LYS A 49 0.65 -13.94 -2.92
CA LYS A 49 0.26 -15.33 -3.20
C LYS A 49 -0.41 -15.46 -4.55
N LYS A 50 -0.02 -16.48 -5.30
CA LYS A 50 -0.70 -16.94 -6.51
C LYS A 50 -1.99 -17.67 -6.14
N LEU A 51 -3.08 -17.22 -6.72
CA LEU A 51 -4.40 -17.83 -6.62
C LEU A 51 -4.51 -18.99 -7.62
N LYS A 52 -5.40 -19.95 -7.35
CA LYS A 52 -5.64 -21.12 -8.22
C LYS A 52 -5.99 -20.75 -9.67
N ARG A 53 -6.54 -19.55 -9.91
CA ARG A 53 -6.91 -19.05 -11.24
C ARG A 53 -5.76 -18.33 -11.98
N GLY A 54 -4.53 -18.38 -11.45
CA GLY A 54 -3.34 -17.79 -12.07
C GLY A 54 -3.00 -16.37 -11.59
N ASP A 55 -4.02 -15.57 -11.27
CA ASP A 55 -3.86 -14.24 -10.66
C ASP A 55 -3.14 -14.29 -9.31
N TYR A 56 -2.61 -13.16 -8.87
CA TYR A 56 -1.98 -12.99 -7.57
C TYR A 56 -2.84 -12.11 -6.66
N VAL A 57 -2.65 -12.25 -5.36
CA VAL A 57 -3.08 -11.28 -4.36
C VAL A 57 -1.86 -10.70 -3.68
N ILE A 58 -1.82 -9.37 -3.51
CA ILE A 58 -0.90 -8.68 -2.62
C ILE A 58 -1.71 -8.21 -1.41
N ILE A 59 -1.19 -8.39 -0.21
CA ILE A 59 -1.80 -7.92 1.04
C ILE A 59 -0.82 -6.99 1.73
N SER A 60 -1.31 -5.84 2.17
CA SER A 60 -0.61 -4.91 3.05
C SER A 60 -1.22 -4.98 4.44
N ALA A 61 -0.36 -5.17 5.42
CA ALA A 61 -0.73 -5.21 6.82
C ALA A 61 0.30 -4.46 7.66
N HIS A 62 -0.08 -4.11 8.89
CA HIS A 62 0.86 -3.65 9.89
C HIS A 62 0.68 -4.42 11.20
N ALA A 63 1.76 -4.54 11.97
CA ALA A 63 1.69 -5.05 13.32
C ALA A 63 1.21 -3.94 14.26
N GLU A 64 0.23 -4.25 15.10
CA GLU A 64 -0.22 -3.40 16.19
C GLU A 64 -0.28 -4.24 17.47
N LYS A 65 0.65 -4.01 18.40
CA LYS A 65 0.84 -4.85 19.60
C LYS A 65 1.06 -6.31 19.21
N GLU A 66 0.15 -7.21 19.60
CA GLU A 66 0.18 -8.64 19.28
C GLU A 66 -0.72 -9.00 18.10
N ASP A 67 -1.31 -8.02 17.42
CA ASP A 67 -2.24 -8.25 16.31
C ASP A 67 -1.62 -7.88 14.96
N LEU A 68 -2.07 -8.59 13.92
CA LEU A 68 -1.79 -8.25 12.53
C LEU A 68 -3.02 -7.56 11.93
N MET A 69 -2.87 -6.28 11.63
CA MET A 69 -3.93 -5.42 11.10
C MET A 69 -3.87 -5.41 9.58
N ILE A 70 -4.91 -5.95 8.93
CA ILE A 70 -5.00 -5.99 7.47
C ILE A 70 -5.60 -4.68 6.96
N ASP A 71 -4.77 -3.92 6.25
CA ASP A 71 -5.12 -2.60 5.73
C ASP A 71 -5.79 -2.70 4.37
N LEU A 72 -5.09 -3.33 3.43
CA LEU A 72 -5.43 -3.35 2.02
C LEU A 72 -5.02 -4.67 1.39
N ALA A 73 -5.74 -5.06 0.35
CA ALA A 73 -5.37 -6.16 -0.51
C ALA A 73 -5.72 -5.80 -1.96
N PHE A 74 -4.91 -6.30 -2.89
CA PHE A 74 -5.08 -6.08 -4.32
C PHE A 74 -4.92 -7.40 -5.07
N ARG A 75 -5.89 -7.73 -5.91
CA ARG A 75 -5.71 -8.74 -6.96
C ARG A 75 -4.87 -8.17 -8.09
N VAL A 76 -3.99 -8.99 -8.65
CA VAL A 76 -3.05 -8.61 -9.70
C VAL A 76 -3.02 -9.71 -10.76
N LYS A 77 -3.23 -9.36 -12.02
CA LYS A 77 -3.26 -10.34 -13.13
C LYS A 77 -1.90 -11.02 -13.30
N GLU A 78 -1.88 -12.31 -13.63
CA GLU A 78 -0.62 -13.06 -13.83
C GLU A 78 0.34 -12.37 -14.82
N ARG A 79 -0.21 -11.86 -15.94
CA ARG A 79 0.56 -11.14 -16.95
C ARG A 79 1.30 -9.94 -16.37
N PHE A 80 0.67 -9.22 -15.44
CA PHE A 80 1.32 -8.07 -14.79
C PHE A 80 2.51 -8.48 -13.92
N VAL A 81 2.41 -9.62 -13.22
CA VAL A 81 3.52 -10.16 -12.42
C VAL A 81 4.69 -10.57 -13.32
N LYS A 82 4.39 -11.20 -14.47
CA LYS A 82 5.39 -11.53 -15.49
C LYS A 82 6.06 -10.26 -16.04
N ASP A 83 5.28 -9.24 -16.40
CA ASP A 83 5.79 -7.96 -16.90
C ASP A 83 6.66 -7.23 -15.85
N ALA A 84 6.27 -7.29 -14.57
CA ALA A 84 7.02 -6.69 -13.46
C ALA A 84 8.30 -7.48 -13.08
N LYS A 85 8.46 -8.71 -13.58
CA LYS A 85 9.61 -9.61 -13.32
C LYS A 85 9.89 -9.83 -11.83
N THR A 86 8.86 -9.81 -11.00
CA THR A 86 8.98 -10.01 -9.55
C THR A 86 7.65 -10.48 -8.96
N ASP A 87 7.71 -11.43 -8.04
CA ASP A 87 6.61 -11.87 -7.18
C ASP A 87 6.73 -11.27 -5.76
N LEU A 88 7.80 -10.52 -5.49
CA LEU A 88 8.03 -9.89 -4.20
C LEU A 88 6.99 -8.79 -3.95
N PRO A 89 6.32 -8.78 -2.79
CA PRO A 89 5.14 -7.95 -2.58
C PRO A 89 5.43 -6.44 -2.62
N PHE A 90 6.54 -5.93 -2.07
CA PHE A 90 6.85 -4.49 -2.15
C PHE A 90 7.17 -4.04 -3.59
N PRO A 91 8.08 -4.70 -4.32
CA PRO A 91 8.30 -4.40 -5.74
C PRO A 91 7.03 -4.51 -6.59
N LEU A 92 6.19 -5.52 -6.34
CA LEU A 92 4.96 -5.71 -7.10
C LEU A 92 3.91 -4.63 -6.77
N MET A 93 3.80 -4.23 -5.50
CA MET A 93 2.94 -3.12 -5.08
C MET A 93 3.43 -1.79 -5.65
N ARG A 94 4.76 -1.58 -5.70
CA ARG A 94 5.36 -0.42 -6.38
C ARG A 94 4.96 -0.39 -7.84
N ALA A 95 5.16 -1.48 -8.57
CA ALA A 95 4.77 -1.56 -9.97
C ALA A 95 3.27 -1.26 -10.16
N LEU A 96 2.42 -1.78 -9.26
CA LEU A 96 0.97 -1.55 -9.30
C LEU A 96 0.65 -0.06 -9.12
N ALA A 97 1.30 0.59 -8.15
CA ALA A 97 1.18 2.02 -7.90
C ALA A 97 1.68 2.85 -9.09
N TYR A 98 2.78 2.47 -9.76
CA TYR A 98 3.21 3.21 -10.95
C TYR A 98 2.20 3.11 -12.10
N LYS A 99 1.60 1.93 -12.28
CA LYS A 99 0.62 1.68 -13.35
C LYS A 99 -0.74 2.32 -13.07
N LEU A 100 -1.27 2.19 -11.86
CA LEU A 100 -2.66 2.50 -11.51
C LEU A 100 -2.80 3.56 -10.41
N GLY A 101 -1.69 4.07 -9.90
CA GLY A 101 -1.67 5.05 -8.84
C GLY A 101 -1.69 6.50 -9.31
N LEU A 102 -2.13 7.35 -8.40
CA LEU A 102 -2.04 8.80 -8.50
C LEU A 102 -0.67 9.28 -8.01
N PRO A 103 -0.15 10.40 -8.53
CA PRO A 103 1.06 11.01 -7.99
C PRO A 103 0.84 11.42 -6.53
N ILE A 104 1.90 11.39 -5.75
CA ILE A 104 1.96 11.75 -4.34
C ILE A 104 3.15 12.67 -4.18
N ARG A 105 2.90 13.81 -3.58
CA ARG A 105 3.92 14.79 -3.25
C ARG A 105 4.20 14.75 -1.75
N VAL A 106 5.46 14.55 -1.38
CA VAL A 106 5.95 14.69 -0.01
C VAL A 106 7.02 15.76 -0.02
N GLY A 107 6.75 16.92 0.59
CA GLY A 107 7.60 18.10 0.42
C GLY A 107 7.73 18.50 -1.05
N GLU A 108 8.96 18.52 -1.57
CA GLU A 108 9.22 18.79 -3.00
C GLU A 108 9.37 17.51 -3.86
N GLN A 109 9.38 16.33 -3.24
CA GLN A 109 9.50 15.06 -3.97
C GLN A 109 8.13 14.59 -4.47
N GLU A 110 8.05 14.20 -5.74
CA GLU A 110 6.87 13.59 -6.35
C GLU A 110 7.16 12.15 -6.78
N SER A 111 6.32 11.21 -6.33
CA SER A 111 6.38 9.79 -6.70
C SER A 111 4.99 9.16 -6.62
N LYS A 112 4.82 7.94 -7.15
CA LYS A 112 3.58 7.16 -6.95
C LYS A 112 3.70 6.14 -5.81
N PHE A 113 4.92 5.89 -5.36
CA PHE A 113 5.23 4.93 -4.31
C PHE A 113 6.51 5.36 -3.58
N ILE A 114 6.42 5.50 -2.27
CA ILE A 114 7.53 5.87 -1.37
C ILE A 114 7.55 4.84 -0.25
N TYR A 115 8.72 4.31 0.09
CA TYR A 115 8.85 3.38 1.21
C TYR A 115 10.26 3.48 1.81
N ASN A 116 10.33 3.54 3.14
CA ASN A 116 11.55 3.69 3.91
C ASN A 116 12.43 4.90 3.50
N GLU A 117 11.80 6.07 3.32
CA GLU A 117 12.49 7.30 2.93
C GLU A 117 12.32 8.39 4.00
N VAL A 118 13.28 9.31 4.09
CA VAL A 118 13.21 10.51 4.95
C VAL A 118 13.30 11.73 4.05
N ILE A 119 12.24 12.54 4.04
CA ILE A 119 12.08 13.62 3.06
C ILE A 119 12.03 14.97 3.80
N PRO A 120 12.89 15.94 3.47
CA PRO A 120 12.79 17.29 4.01
C PRO A 120 11.48 17.97 3.63
N VAL A 121 10.87 18.69 4.58
CA VAL A 121 9.62 19.41 4.34
C VAL A 121 9.64 20.81 4.98
N SER A 122 8.81 21.70 4.47
CA SER A 122 8.74 23.09 4.92
C SER A 122 8.01 23.31 6.26
N GLY A 123 7.38 22.28 6.83
CA GLY A 123 6.69 22.40 8.11
C GLY A 123 6.23 21.07 8.70
N ALA A 124 5.86 21.08 9.98
CA ALA A 124 5.49 19.88 10.73
C ALA A 124 4.04 19.39 10.48
N ASP A 125 3.25 20.10 9.67
CA ASP A 125 1.87 19.70 9.35
C ASP A 125 1.86 18.61 8.26
N ILE A 126 1.51 17.38 8.66
CA ILE A 126 1.42 16.22 7.77
C ILE A 126 0.48 16.45 6.57
N LYS A 127 -0.61 17.20 6.75
CA LYS A 127 -1.58 17.48 5.68
C LYS A 127 -1.02 18.43 4.63
N LYS A 128 -0.09 19.30 5.04
CA LYS A 128 0.62 20.19 4.11
C LYS A 128 1.80 19.47 3.47
N ALA A 129 2.47 18.61 4.24
CA ALA A 129 3.63 17.84 3.82
C ALA A 129 3.30 16.77 2.78
N VAL A 130 2.19 16.05 2.95
CA VAL A 130 1.77 14.97 2.04
C VAL A 130 0.53 15.41 1.26
N ARG A 131 0.65 15.46 -0.07
CA ARG A 131 -0.44 15.83 -0.99
C ARG A 131 -0.62 14.79 -2.07
N ILE A 132 -1.87 14.56 -2.48
CA ILE A 132 -2.20 13.67 -3.59
C ILE A 132 -2.98 14.51 -4.62
N PRO A 133 -2.31 15.00 -5.68
CA PRO A 133 -3.00 15.68 -6.77
C PRO A 133 -4.03 14.75 -7.42
N ASN A 134 -5.31 15.14 -7.36
CA ASN A 134 -6.42 14.38 -7.93
C ASN A 134 -7.39 15.32 -8.66
N PRO A 135 -6.96 15.95 -9.78
CA PRO A 135 -7.77 16.94 -10.49
C PRO A 135 -9.07 16.33 -11.04
N GLU A 136 -9.03 15.06 -11.45
CA GLU A 136 -10.18 14.31 -11.97
C GLU A 136 -11.18 13.88 -10.87
N LYS A 137 -10.86 14.13 -9.59
CA LYS A 137 -11.66 13.74 -8.42
C LYS A 137 -12.07 12.26 -8.43
N HIS A 138 -11.19 11.40 -8.95
CA HIS A 138 -11.45 9.97 -8.96
C HIS A 138 -11.42 9.40 -7.53
N PRO A 139 -12.26 8.38 -7.23
CA PRO A 139 -12.14 7.65 -5.98
C PRO A 139 -10.74 7.08 -5.83
N LEU A 140 -10.11 7.33 -4.68
CA LEU A 140 -8.75 6.89 -4.39
C LEU A 140 -8.70 6.07 -3.11
N ILE A 141 -7.66 5.24 -3.00
CA ILE A 141 -7.36 4.43 -1.82
C ILE A 141 -5.87 4.56 -1.55
N SER A 142 -5.50 4.89 -0.33
CA SER A 142 -4.12 5.16 0.04
C SER A 142 -3.72 4.48 1.33
N ALA A 143 -2.44 4.18 1.44
CA ALA A 143 -1.76 3.93 2.70
C ALA A 143 -0.76 5.08 2.89
N ILE A 144 -0.86 5.79 4.01
CA ILE A 144 -0.01 6.94 4.32
C ILE A 144 0.54 6.73 5.73
N TRP A 145 1.67 6.05 5.80
CA TRP A 145 2.43 5.82 7.04
C TRP A 145 3.59 6.79 7.09
N VAL A 146 3.29 8.01 7.55
CA VAL A 146 4.25 9.11 7.63
C VAL A 146 4.26 9.67 9.05
N ARG A 147 5.46 9.83 9.60
CA ARG A 147 5.70 10.52 10.86
C ARG A 147 6.45 11.81 10.61
N MET A 148 5.95 12.89 11.19
CA MET A 148 6.65 14.17 11.16
C MET A 148 7.70 14.19 12.28
N LEU A 149 8.92 14.55 11.93
CA LEU A 149 10.01 14.80 12.86
C LEU A 149 10.36 16.28 12.78
N GLN A 150 10.73 16.86 13.91
CA GLN A 150 11.22 18.23 13.97
C GLN A 150 12.58 18.21 14.67
N ASN A 151 13.55 18.87 14.06
CA ASN A 151 14.87 19.09 14.64
C ASN A 151 15.28 20.55 14.47
N ASN A 152 16.45 20.91 14.99
CA ASN A 152 16.96 22.28 14.93
C ASN A 152 17.21 22.78 13.50
N MET A 153 17.22 21.90 12.49
CA MET A 153 17.45 22.21 11.08
C MET A 153 16.16 22.27 10.24
N GLY A 154 15.01 21.94 10.82
CA GLY A 154 13.72 21.99 10.13
C GLY A 154 12.82 20.78 10.41
N ALA A 155 11.83 20.60 9.54
CA ALA A 155 10.88 19.50 9.61
C ALA A 155 11.23 18.42 8.58
N LEU A 156 11.11 17.15 8.98
CA LEU A 156 11.34 15.99 8.14
C LEU A 156 10.08 15.12 8.14
N ALA A 157 9.69 14.60 6.98
CA ALA A 157 8.69 13.57 6.83
C ALA A 157 9.37 12.21 6.72
N GLN A 158 9.31 11.43 7.80
CA GLN A 158 9.75 10.05 7.78
C GLN A 158 8.63 9.20 7.17
N CYS A 159 8.87 8.60 6.01
CA CYS A 159 7.89 7.85 5.23
C CYS A 159 8.18 6.35 5.33
N ALA A 160 7.41 5.63 6.15
CA ALA A 160 7.50 4.17 6.21
C ALA A 160 6.93 3.56 4.92
N LEU A 161 5.73 3.99 4.53
CA LEU A 161 5.08 3.57 3.29
C LEU A 161 4.02 4.59 2.87
N VAL A 162 4.10 5.04 1.62
CA VAL A 162 3.14 5.96 1.03
C VAL A 162 2.82 5.52 -0.39
N PHE A 163 1.55 5.21 -0.63
CA PHE A 163 1.04 4.98 -1.98
C PHE A 163 -0.43 5.37 -2.09
N CYS A 164 -0.89 5.63 -3.31
CA CYS A 164 -2.27 5.98 -3.59
C CYS A 164 -2.70 5.34 -4.92
N ILE A 165 -3.70 4.48 -4.88
CA ILE A 165 -4.28 3.81 -6.04
C ILE A 165 -5.54 4.55 -6.49
N ASP A 166 -5.65 4.85 -7.80
CA ASP A 166 -6.90 5.28 -8.41
C ASP A 166 -7.85 4.07 -8.44
N ALA A 167 -8.85 4.07 -7.57
CA ALA A 167 -9.77 2.96 -7.39
C ALA A 167 -10.71 2.79 -8.59
N LYS A 168 -10.93 3.84 -9.41
CA LYS A 168 -11.70 3.73 -10.65
C LYS A 168 -10.87 3.02 -11.71
N LYS A 169 -9.62 3.44 -11.93
CA LYS A 169 -8.69 2.79 -12.88
C LYS A 169 -8.40 1.35 -12.48
N TYR A 170 -8.18 1.09 -11.20
CA TYR A 170 -7.95 -0.27 -10.69
C TYR A 170 -9.14 -1.20 -10.97
N ARG A 171 -10.38 -0.77 -10.68
CA ARG A 171 -11.58 -1.57 -10.95
C ARG A 171 -11.86 -1.78 -12.43
N ALA A 172 -11.57 -0.78 -13.27
CA ALA A 172 -11.63 -0.94 -14.72
C ALA A 172 -10.63 -2.02 -15.16
N TRP A 173 -9.36 -1.88 -14.74
CA TRP A 173 -8.29 -2.81 -15.09
C TRP A 173 -8.56 -4.26 -14.67
N LEU A 174 -9.22 -4.48 -13.52
CA LEU A 174 -9.63 -5.83 -13.10
C LEU A 174 -10.67 -6.47 -14.05
N ARG A 175 -11.57 -5.67 -14.63
CA ARG A 175 -12.64 -6.16 -15.51
C ARG A 175 -12.19 -6.50 -16.93
N GLY A 176 -11.03 -5.98 -17.35
CA GLY A 176 -10.55 -6.09 -18.73
C GLY A 176 -10.81 -4.80 -19.48
#